data_AF-A0A0D7AQ98-F1
#
_entry.id   AF-A0A0D7AQ98-F1
#
_cell.length_a   1.000
_cell.length_b   1.000
_cell.length_c   1.000
_cell.angle_alpha   90.00
_cell.angle_beta   90.00
_cell.angle_gamma   90.00
#
_symmetry.space_group_name_H-M   'P 1'
#
loop_
_entity.id
_entity.type
_entity.pdbx_description
1 polymer ?
#
loop_
_entity_poly.entity_id
_entity_poly.type
_entity_poly.pdbx_seq_one_letter_code
_entity_poly.pdbx_strand_id
1 'polypeptide(L)'
;MHVNGMHRVKVQWCECDRGDGDNRWRQAIRMGWYPGSWKRPKTFATFECLKFFRRLNVIARCNVRDFVTLLERMSDPLNIAFIADRYKVFGWMYRQFAYLKRVMRAGLGHTEGGPSKAPWGAAATRCWACPRPGVNLPDGWSEEDENCSWKYRLFLGLDANFRLENRARVKSVKKVYEGLGEGLGCIAHSDHYFSHINKGIVEEEAKPCTPFAAITQKDTRLDDNLRATGIGGCSCTRHQCVRPLGWVDLVKGERSVA
;
A
#
# COMPACT_ATOMS: atom_id res chain seq x y z
N MET A 1 5.12 -22.61 -7.10
CA MET A 1 3.84 -22.05 -7.61
C MET A 1 4.10 -21.41 -8.95
N HIS A 2 3.39 -21.88 -9.96
CA HIS A 2 3.43 -21.37 -11.34
C HIS A 2 1.99 -21.10 -11.82
N VAL A 3 1.82 -20.51 -13.01
CA VAL A 3 0.49 -20.13 -13.53
C VAL A 3 -0.41 -21.34 -13.81
N ASN A 4 0.18 -22.52 -14.01
CA ASN A 4 -0.52 -23.78 -14.25
C ASN A 4 -0.69 -24.65 -12.99
N GLY A 5 -0.35 -24.15 -11.79
CA GLY A 5 -0.55 -24.88 -10.54
C GLY A 5 0.66 -24.92 -9.60
N MET A 6 0.69 -25.94 -8.75
CA MET A 6 1.65 -26.18 -7.70
C MET A 6 2.47 -27.42 -7.99
N HIS A 7 3.78 -27.19 -8.01
CA HIS A 7 4.77 -28.18 -8.39
C HIS A 7 5.67 -28.49 -7.20
N ARG A 8 5.95 -29.78 -6.98
CA ARG A 8 7.01 -30.24 -6.09
C ARG A 8 8.25 -30.49 -6.94
N VAL A 9 9.29 -29.71 -6.70
CA VAL A 9 10.53 -29.75 -7.48
C VAL A 9 11.69 -30.06 -6.55
N LYS A 10 12.59 -30.96 -6.96
CA LYS A 10 13.88 -31.19 -6.29
C LYS A 10 14.87 -30.16 -6.83
N VAL A 11 15.55 -29.44 -5.95
CA VAL A 11 16.48 -28.37 -6.31
C VAL A 11 17.85 -28.70 -5.72
N GLN A 12 18.88 -28.66 -6.57
CA GLN A 12 20.28 -28.70 -6.17
C GLN A 12 20.85 -27.29 -6.35
N TRP A 13 21.39 -26.73 -5.27
CA TRP A 13 21.97 -25.39 -5.27
C TRP A 13 23.42 -25.44 -5.72
N CYS A 14 23.92 -24.40 -6.39
CA CYS A 14 25.37 -24.30 -6.64
C CYS A 14 26.04 -24.03 -5.29
N GLU A 15 26.98 -24.90 -4.94
CA GLU A 15 27.91 -24.72 -3.83
C GLU A 15 29.35 -24.55 -4.37
N CYS A 16 29.45 -24.19 -5.64
CA CYS A 16 30.69 -23.93 -6.35
C CYS A 16 31.36 -22.64 -5.84
N ASP A 17 32.70 -22.62 -5.79
CA ASP A 17 33.47 -21.45 -5.34
C ASP A 17 33.24 -20.21 -6.22
N ARG A 18 32.94 -20.41 -7.51
CA ARG A 18 32.54 -19.34 -8.45
C ARG A 18 31.23 -18.64 -8.06
N GLY A 19 30.47 -19.23 -7.15
CA GLY A 19 29.25 -18.66 -6.61
C GLY A 19 29.49 -17.53 -5.62
N ASP A 20 30.72 -17.28 -5.14
CA ASP A 20 31.04 -16.17 -4.22
C ASP A 20 30.11 -16.10 -2.99
N GLY A 21 29.79 -17.28 -2.41
CA GLY A 21 28.87 -17.37 -1.28
C GLY A 21 27.41 -16.99 -1.60
N ASP A 22 26.97 -17.09 -2.86
CA ASP A 22 25.62 -16.68 -3.26
C ASP A 22 24.55 -17.46 -2.51
N ASN A 23 23.83 -16.75 -1.65
CA ASN A 23 22.78 -17.33 -0.82
C ASN A 23 21.69 -17.99 -1.67
N ARG A 24 21.08 -19.08 -1.18
CA ARG A 24 20.04 -19.86 -1.89
C ARG A 24 18.89 -19.00 -2.45
N TRP A 25 18.54 -17.92 -1.76
CA TRP A 25 17.49 -17.00 -2.23
C TRP A 25 17.91 -16.19 -3.48
N ARG A 26 19.19 -15.82 -3.62
CA ARG A 26 19.72 -15.12 -4.80
C ARG A 26 19.77 -16.05 -6.00
N GLN A 27 20.27 -17.27 -5.81
CA GLN A 27 20.22 -18.32 -6.83
C GLN A 27 18.78 -18.57 -7.31
N ALA A 28 17.81 -18.65 -6.38
CA ALA A 28 16.40 -18.79 -6.73
C ALA A 28 15.89 -17.63 -7.60
N ILE A 29 16.20 -16.39 -7.23
CA ILE A 29 15.80 -15.21 -8.00
C ILE A 29 16.41 -15.23 -9.41
N ARG A 30 17.69 -15.63 -9.53
CA ARG A 30 18.37 -15.78 -10.84
C ARG A 30 17.68 -16.83 -11.71
N MET A 31 17.15 -17.90 -11.11
CA MET A 31 16.31 -18.91 -11.80
C MET A 31 14.87 -18.44 -12.08
N GLY A 32 14.53 -17.19 -11.77
CA GLY A 32 13.19 -16.64 -11.98
C GLY A 32 12.18 -17.01 -10.89
N TRP A 33 12.64 -17.50 -9.75
CA TRP A 33 11.83 -17.95 -8.62
C TRP A 33 11.92 -16.98 -7.45
N TYR A 34 10.80 -16.36 -7.12
CA TYR A 34 10.66 -15.51 -5.95
C TYR A 34 10.52 -16.37 -4.68
N PRO A 35 11.39 -16.21 -3.68
CA PRO A 35 11.40 -17.04 -2.49
C PRO A 35 10.37 -16.58 -1.44
N GLY A 36 9.74 -17.54 -0.77
CA GLY A 36 8.82 -17.27 0.35
C GLY A 36 9.53 -16.96 1.69
N SER A 37 10.85 -17.17 1.76
CA SER A 37 11.69 -16.91 2.93
C SER A 37 13.14 -16.68 2.48
N TRP A 38 13.88 -15.82 3.17
CA TRP A 38 15.26 -15.50 2.79
C TRP A 38 16.29 -16.46 3.38
N LYS A 39 16.05 -16.97 4.61
CA LYS A 39 17.03 -17.81 5.33
C LYS A 39 17.06 -19.24 4.82
N ARG A 40 15.89 -19.85 4.64
CA ARG A 40 15.73 -21.25 4.22
C ARG A 40 14.53 -21.39 3.27
N PRO A 41 14.65 -20.93 2.02
CA PRO A 41 13.52 -20.96 1.09
C PRO A 41 13.17 -22.41 0.73
N LYS A 42 11.94 -22.83 1.05
CA LYS A 42 11.36 -24.12 0.63
C LYS A 42 10.15 -23.97 -0.29
N THR A 43 9.61 -22.77 -0.38
CA THR A 43 8.44 -22.43 -1.19
C THR A 43 8.81 -21.26 -2.07
N PHE A 44 8.46 -21.37 -3.35
CA PHE A 44 8.74 -20.35 -4.35
C PHE A 44 7.50 -20.07 -5.20
N ALA A 45 7.37 -18.83 -5.65
CA ALA A 45 6.51 -18.46 -6.75
C ALA A 45 7.37 -18.02 -7.93
N THR A 46 7.07 -18.47 -9.14
CA THR A 46 7.70 -17.92 -10.34
C THR A 46 7.32 -16.44 -10.49
N PHE A 47 8.21 -15.62 -11.06
CA PHE A 47 7.87 -14.22 -11.38
C PHE A 47 6.64 -14.11 -12.29
N GLU A 48 6.46 -15.07 -13.19
CA GLU A 48 5.28 -15.15 -14.04
C GLU A 48 4.00 -15.32 -13.22
N CYS A 49 3.98 -16.24 -12.25
CA CYS A 49 2.86 -16.43 -11.34
C CYS A 49 2.52 -15.14 -10.57
N LEU A 50 3.53 -14.43 -10.05
CA LEU A 50 3.33 -13.17 -9.33
C LEU A 50 2.81 -12.04 -10.25
N LYS A 51 3.31 -11.96 -11.49
CA LYS A 51 2.83 -11.00 -12.49
C LYS A 51 1.39 -11.30 -12.91
N PHE A 52 1.08 -12.58 -13.11
CA PHE A 52 -0.26 -13.05 -13.47
C PHE A 52 -1.27 -12.73 -12.36
N PHE A 53 -0.96 -13.09 -11.11
CA PHE A 53 -1.80 -12.74 -9.98
C PHE A 53 -1.97 -11.23 -9.83
N ARG A 54 -0.92 -10.42 -10.02
CA ARG A 54 -1.03 -8.96 -9.98
C ARG A 54 -2.07 -8.44 -10.98
N ARG A 55 -2.14 -8.99 -12.20
CA ARG A 55 -3.14 -8.61 -13.20
C ARG A 55 -4.54 -9.02 -12.76
N LEU A 56 -4.72 -10.25 -12.28
CA LEU A 56 -6.01 -10.73 -11.77
C LEU A 56 -6.50 -9.95 -10.56
N ASN A 57 -5.59 -9.56 -9.65
CA ASN A 57 -5.91 -8.78 -8.47
C ASN A 57 -6.41 -7.38 -8.84
N VAL A 58 -5.85 -6.76 -9.88
CA VAL A 58 -6.25 -5.43 -10.34
C VAL A 58 -7.51 -5.47 -11.21
N ILE A 59 -7.58 -6.38 -12.20
CA ILE A 59 -8.65 -6.42 -13.20
C ILE A 59 -9.87 -7.18 -12.67
N ALA A 60 -9.65 -8.39 -12.17
CA ALA A 60 -10.72 -9.29 -11.74
C ALA A 60 -11.01 -9.22 -10.23
N ARG A 61 -10.33 -8.33 -9.49
CA ARG A 61 -10.43 -8.21 -8.03
C ARG A 61 -10.20 -9.54 -7.29
N CYS A 62 -9.45 -10.45 -7.90
CA CYS A 62 -9.16 -11.76 -7.33
C CYS A 62 -8.31 -11.58 -6.06
N ASN A 63 -8.77 -12.18 -4.96
CA ASN A 63 -8.03 -12.15 -3.71
C ASN A 63 -7.00 -13.30 -3.65
N VAL A 64 -6.06 -13.22 -2.71
CA VAL A 64 -4.99 -14.23 -2.57
C VAL A 64 -5.54 -15.62 -2.26
N ARG A 65 -6.65 -15.73 -1.54
CA ARG A 65 -7.23 -17.03 -1.16
C ARG A 65 -7.73 -17.73 -2.41
N ASP A 66 -8.58 -17.08 -3.18
CA ASP A 66 -9.18 -17.67 -4.37
C ASP A 66 -8.13 -18.03 -5.41
N PHE A 67 -7.11 -17.18 -5.59
CA PHE A 67 -6.02 -17.47 -6.49
C PHE A 67 -5.19 -18.69 -6.07
N VAL A 68 -4.88 -18.81 -4.77
CA VAL A 68 -4.16 -19.99 -4.28
C VAL A 68 -5.03 -21.23 -4.42
N THR A 69 -6.31 -21.17 -4.02
CA THR A 69 -7.30 -22.24 -4.21
C THR A 69 -7.35 -22.72 -5.66
N LEU A 70 -7.38 -21.78 -6.62
CA LEU A 70 -7.34 -22.08 -8.05
C LEU A 70 -6.08 -22.89 -8.41
N LEU A 71 -4.91 -22.45 -7.97
CA LEU A 71 -3.67 -23.19 -8.21
C LEU A 71 -3.69 -24.59 -7.59
N GLU A 72 -4.27 -24.76 -6.40
CA GLU A 72 -4.41 -26.09 -5.78
C GLU A 72 -5.31 -26.99 -6.63
N ARG A 73 -6.46 -26.47 -7.08
CA ARG A 73 -7.41 -27.20 -7.95
C ARG A 73 -6.86 -27.50 -9.34
N MET A 74 -6.00 -26.65 -9.90
CA MET A 74 -5.30 -26.96 -11.15
C MET A 74 -4.28 -28.09 -10.98
N SER A 75 -3.72 -28.25 -9.78
CA SER A 75 -2.72 -29.29 -9.48
C SER A 75 -3.37 -30.62 -9.14
N ASP A 76 -4.49 -30.56 -8.41
CA ASP A 76 -5.27 -31.69 -7.98
C ASP A 76 -6.76 -31.31 -7.99
N PRO A 77 -7.45 -31.49 -9.13
CA PRO A 77 -8.85 -31.12 -9.27
C PRO A 77 -9.76 -31.84 -8.26
N LEU A 78 -9.43 -33.10 -7.96
CA LEU A 78 -10.20 -33.98 -7.10
C LEU A 78 -9.85 -33.80 -5.60
N ASN A 79 -8.78 -33.07 -5.29
CA ASN A 79 -8.29 -32.83 -3.93
C ASN A 79 -8.06 -34.13 -3.14
N ILE A 80 -7.49 -35.12 -3.83
CA ILE A 80 -7.16 -36.45 -3.28
C ILE A 80 -5.80 -36.42 -2.59
N ALA A 81 -4.84 -35.67 -3.14
CA ALA A 81 -3.50 -35.54 -2.63
C ALA A 81 -3.41 -34.43 -1.57
N PHE A 82 -2.58 -34.67 -0.55
CA PHE A 82 -2.27 -33.62 0.42
C PHE A 82 -1.40 -32.51 -0.21
N ILE A 83 -2.01 -31.34 -0.37
CA ILE A 83 -1.35 -30.10 -0.75
C ILE A 83 -1.19 -29.24 0.51
N ALA A 84 0.05 -28.91 0.86
CA ALA A 84 0.33 -28.11 2.04
C ALA A 84 -0.03 -26.64 1.81
N ASP A 85 -0.70 -26.00 2.78
CA ASP A 85 -1.16 -24.60 2.70
C ASP A 85 -0.06 -23.64 2.23
N ARG A 86 -0.35 -22.88 1.15
CA ARG A 86 0.50 -21.83 0.59
C ARG A 86 -0.11 -20.45 0.63
N TYR A 87 -1.31 -20.27 1.17
CA TYR A 87 -2.04 -19.01 1.23
C TYR A 87 -1.21 -17.89 1.86
N LYS A 88 -0.72 -18.11 3.08
CA LYS A 88 0.03 -17.08 3.83
C LYS A 88 1.35 -16.73 3.15
N VAL A 89 2.08 -17.75 2.69
CA VAL A 89 3.40 -17.60 2.07
C VAL A 89 3.29 -16.87 0.74
N PHE A 90 2.30 -17.23 -0.09
CA PHE A 90 2.02 -16.50 -1.33
C PHE A 90 1.63 -15.05 -1.05
N GLY A 91 0.77 -14.81 -0.04
CA GLY A 91 0.41 -13.45 0.36
C GLY A 91 1.59 -12.59 0.83
N TRP A 92 2.62 -13.19 1.45
CA TRP A 92 3.87 -12.48 1.76
C TRP A 92 4.68 -12.18 0.51
N MET A 93 4.91 -13.18 -0.35
CA MET A 93 5.66 -13.01 -1.59
C MET A 93 5.03 -11.94 -2.49
N TYR A 94 3.70 -11.98 -2.66
CA TYR A 94 2.99 -10.99 -3.45
C TYR A 94 3.14 -9.58 -2.89
N ARG A 95 2.96 -9.39 -1.57
CA ARG A 95 3.09 -8.06 -0.95
C ARG A 95 4.49 -7.48 -1.12
N GLN A 96 5.53 -8.28 -0.88
CA GLN A 96 6.92 -7.86 -1.08
C GLN A 96 7.20 -7.57 -2.56
N PHE A 97 6.79 -8.46 -3.47
CA PHE A 97 6.95 -8.26 -4.91
C PHE A 97 6.23 -6.99 -5.39
N ALA A 98 5.02 -6.74 -4.92
CA ALA A 98 4.24 -5.56 -5.26
C ALA A 98 4.90 -4.28 -4.76
N TYR A 99 5.47 -4.31 -3.55
CA TYR A 99 6.29 -3.23 -2.98
C TYR A 99 7.55 -2.97 -3.81
N LEU A 100 8.35 -4.01 -4.10
CA LEU A 100 9.56 -3.87 -4.92
C LEU A 100 9.25 -3.31 -6.30
N LYS A 101 8.16 -3.76 -6.94
CA LYS A 101 7.68 -3.19 -8.22
C LYS A 101 7.31 -1.71 -8.11
N ARG A 102 6.77 -1.25 -6.97
CA ARG A 102 6.46 0.15 -6.72
C ARG A 102 7.74 0.97 -6.58
N VAL A 103 8.67 0.51 -5.75
CA VAL A 103 9.98 1.13 -5.52
C VAL A 103 10.77 1.27 -6.83
N MET A 104 10.86 0.19 -7.61
CA MET A 104 11.54 0.21 -8.92
C MET A 104 10.88 1.18 -9.89
N ARG A 105 9.54 1.18 -9.96
CA ARG A 105 8.81 2.10 -10.86
C ARG A 105 9.00 3.56 -10.49
N ALA A 106 9.15 3.86 -9.21
CA ALA A 106 9.40 5.21 -8.72
C ALA A 106 10.89 5.61 -8.77
N GLY A 107 11.78 4.73 -9.25
CA GLY A 107 13.22 5.02 -9.34
C GLY A 107 13.94 5.09 -7.98
N LEU A 108 13.29 4.70 -6.88
CA LEU A 108 13.83 4.87 -5.52
C LEU A 108 15.00 3.94 -5.19
N GLY A 109 15.34 3.02 -6.09
CA GLY A 109 16.58 2.24 -6.00
C GLY A 109 17.83 3.07 -6.28
N HIS A 110 17.69 4.23 -6.93
CA HIS A 110 18.79 5.17 -7.22
C HIS A 110 18.92 6.30 -6.20
N THR A 111 18.04 6.35 -5.21
CA THR A 111 18.14 7.31 -4.11
C THR A 111 19.32 6.95 -3.23
N GLU A 112 20.14 7.95 -2.85
CA GLU A 112 21.22 7.77 -1.88
C GLU A 112 20.66 7.26 -0.54
N GLY A 113 21.21 6.15 -0.02
CA GLY A 113 20.65 5.45 1.15
C GLY A 113 19.38 4.63 0.87
N GLY A 114 19.00 4.50 -0.41
CA GLY A 114 17.92 3.65 -0.89
C GLY A 114 16.51 4.11 -0.49
N PRO A 115 15.50 3.23 -0.61
CA PRO A 115 14.11 3.57 -0.35
C PRO A 115 13.82 4.05 1.08
N SER A 116 14.70 3.71 2.03
CA SER A 116 14.59 4.15 3.43
C SER A 116 14.86 5.65 3.64
N LYS A 117 15.63 6.26 2.74
CA LYS A 117 15.98 7.69 2.74
C LYS A 117 15.20 8.48 1.67
N ALA A 118 14.31 7.82 0.95
CA ALA A 118 13.48 8.48 -0.05
C ALA A 118 12.54 9.50 0.61
N PRO A 119 12.28 10.65 -0.05
CA PRO A 119 11.30 11.61 0.42
C PRO A 119 9.91 10.97 0.62
N TRP A 120 9.15 11.49 1.57
CA TRP A 120 7.78 11.02 1.77
C TRP A 120 6.92 11.24 0.53
N GLY A 121 6.08 10.26 0.22
CA GLY A 121 5.24 10.24 -0.97
C GLY A 121 6.00 10.05 -2.28
N ALA A 122 7.32 9.78 -2.28
CA ALA A 122 8.11 9.67 -3.51
C ALA A 122 7.73 8.46 -4.38
N ALA A 123 7.11 7.43 -3.81
CA ALA A 123 6.58 6.28 -4.55
C ALA A 123 5.13 6.45 -5.02
N ALA A 124 4.49 7.59 -4.75
CA ALA A 124 3.14 7.89 -5.22
C ALA A 124 3.16 8.51 -6.62
N THR A 125 2.31 8.02 -7.51
CA THR A 125 2.11 8.65 -8.82
C THR A 125 1.40 9.98 -8.62
N ARG A 126 2.08 11.07 -8.99
CA ARG A 126 1.47 12.41 -9.02
C ARG A 126 0.63 12.57 -10.28
N CYS A 127 -0.46 13.31 -10.16
CA CYS A 127 -1.23 13.74 -11.33
C CYS A 127 -0.36 14.58 -12.28
N TRP A 128 -0.33 14.20 -13.56
CA TRP A 128 0.46 14.87 -14.59
C TRP A 128 -0.06 16.27 -14.93
N ALA A 129 -1.37 16.45 -14.88
CA ALA A 129 -2.05 17.70 -15.22
C ALA A 129 -2.32 18.61 -14.02
N CYS A 130 -2.04 18.15 -12.78
CA CYS A 130 -2.06 19.06 -11.64
C CYS A 130 -0.93 20.09 -11.77
N PRO A 131 -1.16 21.35 -11.39
CA PRO A 131 -0.12 22.37 -11.34
C PRO A 131 0.98 21.95 -10.35
N ARG A 132 2.23 22.01 -10.81
CA ARG A 132 3.44 21.63 -10.07
C ARG A 132 4.54 22.67 -10.33
N PRO A 133 4.79 23.58 -9.38
CA PRO A 133 5.87 24.57 -9.48
C PRO A 133 7.22 23.89 -9.81
N GLY A 134 7.97 24.47 -10.74
CA GLY A 134 9.26 23.94 -11.20
C GLY A 134 9.19 22.63 -11.99
N VAL A 135 8.01 22.17 -12.40
CA VAL A 135 7.85 20.94 -13.19
C VAL A 135 7.02 21.16 -14.45
N ASN A 136 5.80 21.69 -14.31
CA ASN A 136 4.89 21.89 -15.45
C ASN A 136 4.17 23.25 -15.41
N LEU A 137 4.64 24.16 -14.56
CA LEU A 137 4.22 25.56 -14.55
C LEU A 137 5.31 26.41 -15.19
N PRO A 138 4.96 27.45 -15.97
CA PRO A 138 5.93 28.38 -16.54
C PRO A 138 6.63 29.20 -15.45
N ASP A 139 7.80 29.76 -15.75
CA ASP A 139 8.45 30.73 -14.87
C ASP A 139 7.57 31.99 -14.72
N GLY A 140 7.58 32.59 -13.53
CA GLY A 140 6.72 33.75 -13.23
C GLY A 140 5.23 33.42 -13.03
N TRP A 141 4.82 32.14 -13.03
CA TRP A 141 3.40 31.74 -12.84
C TRP A 141 2.75 32.32 -11.57
N SER A 142 3.54 32.60 -10.53
CA SER A 142 3.08 33.15 -9.26
C SER A 142 2.89 34.67 -9.28
N GLU A 143 3.44 35.36 -10.27
CA GLU A 143 3.39 36.81 -10.45
C GLU A 143 2.33 37.23 -11.49
N GLU A 144 1.64 36.26 -12.11
CA GLU A 144 0.55 36.53 -13.04
C GLU A 144 -0.60 37.28 -12.33
N ASP A 145 -1.24 38.20 -13.06
CA ASP A 145 -2.38 38.97 -12.55
C ASP A 145 -3.45 38.05 -11.91
N GLU A 146 -4.12 38.54 -10.88
CA GLU A 146 -5.12 37.77 -10.14
C GLU A 146 -6.22 37.20 -11.05
N ASN A 147 -6.59 37.96 -12.10
CA ASN A 147 -7.55 37.56 -13.13
C ASN A 147 -7.09 36.40 -14.02
N CYS A 148 -5.80 36.06 -14.02
CA CYS A 148 -5.21 34.95 -14.76
C CYS A 148 -4.75 33.78 -13.87
N SER A 149 -4.56 34.02 -12.56
CA SER A 149 -4.09 33.02 -11.58
C SER A 149 -4.89 31.70 -11.57
N TRP A 150 -6.17 31.73 -11.95
CA TRP A 150 -7.05 30.57 -12.01
C TRP A 150 -6.54 29.44 -12.92
N LYS A 151 -5.70 29.76 -13.92
CA LYS A 151 -5.07 28.79 -14.83
C LYS A 151 -4.22 27.77 -14.08
N TYR A 152 -3.59 28.18 -12.98
CA TYR A 152 -2.66 27.36 -12.19
C TYR A 152 -3.28 26.81 -10.92
N ARG A 153 -4.62 26.86 -10.79
CA ARG A 153 -5.32 26.43 -9.60
C ARG A 153 -5.32 24.91 -9.43
N LEU A 154 -4.96 24.45 -8.23
CA LEU A 154 -5.08 23.05 -7.83
C LEU A 154 -6.47 22.78 -7.28
N PHE A 155 -7.18 21.82 -7.85
CA PHE A 155 -8.48 21.37 -7.38
C PHE A 155 -8.33 20.11 -6.54
N LEU A 156 -8.55 20.24 -5.24
CA LEU A 156 -8.49 19.14 -4.28
C LEU A 156 -9.89 18.79 -3.80
N GLY A 157 -10.13 17.49 -3.69
CA GLY A 157 -11.31 16.92 -3.05
C GLY A 157 -10.84 16.16 -1.83
N LEU A 158 -11.46 16.44 -0.69
CA LEU A 158 -11.24 15.72 0.55
C LEU A 158 -12.52 14.95 0.86
N ASP A 159 -12.38 13.66 1.16
CA ASP A 159 -13.53 12.81 1.47
C ASP A 159 -13.24 11.83 2.62
N ALA A 160 -14.29 11.64 3.41
CA ALA A 160 -14.51 10.80 4.59
C ALA A 160 -15.10 9.40 4.33
N ASN A 161 -14.39 8.28 4.58
CA ASN A 161 -15.07 6.99 4.77
C ASN A 161 -15.03 6.51 6.22
N PHE A 162 -16.14 6.71 6.93
CA PHE A 162 -16.33 6.33 8.34
C PHE A 162 -16.84 4.90 8.55
N ARG A 163 -16.81 4.06 7.52
CA ARG A 163 -17.20 2.64 7.60
C ARG A 163 -16.03 1.70 7.35
N LEU A 164 -14.88 2.21 6.90
CA LEU A 164 -13.68 1.40 6.68
C LEU A 164 -12.91 1.20 7.99
N GLU A 165 -13.41 0.29 8.80
CA GLU A 165 -12.86 0.02 10.14
C GLU A 165 -11.67 -0.95 10.09
N ASN A 166 -10.65 -0.63 10.90
CA ASN A 166 -9.51 -1.49 11.14
C ASN A 166 -9.55 -1.97 12.59
N ARG A 167 -9.88 -3.25 12.81
CA ARG A 167 -9.93 -3.84 14.17
C ARG A 167 -8.54 -4.05 14.75
N ALA A 168 -8.34 -3.58 15.98
CA ALA A 168 -7.16 -3.94 16.76
C ALA A 168 -7.22 -5.43 17.09
N ARG A 169 -6.13 -6.16 16.80
CA ARG A 169 -6.04 -7.60 17.12
C ARG A 169 -5.23 -7.77 18.40
N VAL A 170 -5.78 -8.39 19.43
CA VAL A 170 -5.05 -8.66 20.70
C VAL A 170 -3.72 -9.40 20.46
N LYS A 171 -3.70 -10.35 19.52
CA LYS A 171 -2.47 -11.08 19.11
C LYS A 171 -1.43 -10.21 18.37
N SER A 172 -1.76 -8.97 18.03
CA SER A 172 -0.85 -8.01 17.39
C SER A 172 -0.11 -7.12 18.38
N VAL A 173 -0.56 -7.02 19.64
CA VAL A 173 0.04 -6.14 20.66
C VAL A 173 1.50 -6.48 20.94
N LYS A 174 1.87 -7.76 20.89
CA LYS A 174 3.26 -8.23 21.09
C LYS A 174 4.10 -8.30 19.81
N LYS A 175 3.59 -7.79 18.69
CA LYS A 175 4.26 -7.88 17.38
C LYS A 175 4.45 -6.49 16.80
N VAL A 176 5.70 -6.15 16.51
CA VAL A 176 6.03 -4.97 15.73
C VAL A 176 5.67 -5.27 14.27
N TYR A 177 4.66 -4.57 13.74
CA TYR A 177 4.30 -4.61 12.33
C TYR A 177 4.73 -3.30 11.68
N GLU A 178 5.89 -3.31 11.04
CA GLU A 178 6.31 -2.20 10.18
C GLU A 178 5.63 -2.31 8.82
N GLY A 179 5.02 -1.22 8.36
CA GLY A 179 4.46 -1.13 7.02
C GLY A 179 5.57 -1.19 5.96
N LEU A 180 5.36 -1.98 4.90
CA LEU A 180 6.28 -1.98 3.76
C LEU A 180 6.22 -0.63 3.03
N GLY A 181 7.22 0.21 3.27
CA GLY A 181 7.31 1.55 2.67
C GLY A 181 6.25 2.50 3.18
N GLU A 182 5.98 2.47 4.49
CA GLU A 182 5.11 3.44 5.14
C GLU A 182 5.57 4.88 4.85
N GLY A 183 4.62 5.77 4.55
CA GLY A 183 4.93 7.15 4.14
C GLY A 183 5.60 7.30 2.76
N LEU A 184 5.91 6.23 2.01
CA LEU A 184 6.46 6.36 0.65
C LEU A 184 5.37 6.55 -0.40
N GLY A 185 4.15 6.07 -0.15
CA GLY A 185 3.05 6.06 -1.10
C GLY A 185 2.03 7.16 -0.88
N CYS A 186 0.76 6.80 -1.10
CA CYS A 186 -0.36 7.71 -0.92
C CYS A 186 -0.85 7.79 0.53
N ILE A 187 -0.42 6.88 1.41
CA ILE A 187 -0.80 6.89 2.83
C ILE A 187 0.26 7.66 3.61
N ALA A 188 -0.16 8.56 4.48
CA ALA A 188 0.72 9.31 5.37
C ALA A 188 1.48 8.38 6.32
N HIS A 189 2.64 8.82 6.81
CA HIS A 189 3.37 8.06 7.83
C HIS A 189 2.60 8.12 9.16
N SER A 190 2.27 6.96 9.75
CA SER A 190 1.37 6.91 10.92
C SER A 190 1.90 7.74 12.08
N ASP A 191 3.17 7.56 12.47
CA ASP A 191 3.73 8.26 13.62
C ASP A 191 3.73 9.79 13.44
N HIS A 192 4.09 10.27 12.25
CA HIS A 192 4.08 11.69 11.95
C HIS A 192 2.65 12.27 11.99
N TYR A 193 1.70 11.56 11.40
CA TYR A 193 0.31 11.98 11.35
C TYR A 193 -0.35 11.99 12.73
N PHE A 194 -0.21 10.93 13.52
CA PHE A 194 -0.79 10.88 14.87
C PHE A 194 -0.09 11.83 15.84
N SER A 195 1.23 12.05 15.70
CA SER A 195 1.94 13.08 16.46
C SER A 195 1.43 14.48 16.12
N HIS A 196 1.08 14.74 14.85
CA HIS A 196 0.48 16.01 14.44
C HIS A 196 -0.92 16.20 15.06
N ILE A 197 -1.77 15.18 15.01
CA ILE A 197 -3.11 15.22 15.62
C ILE A 197 -3.05 15.45 17.14
N ASN A 198 -2.10 14.81 17.82
CA ASN A 198 -1.97 14.92 19.27
C ASN A 198 -1.51 16.30 19.76
N LYS A 199 -1.03 17.18 18.86
CA LYS A 199 -0.65 18.56 19.22
C LYS A 199 -1.86 19.47 19.49
N GLY A 200 -3.08 18.99 19.26
CA GLY A 200 -4.30 19.78 19.45
C GLY A 200 -4.46 20.79 18.33
N ILE A 201 -5.13 20.41 17.26
CA ILE A 201 -5.65 21.37 16.29
C ILE A 201 -6.87 21.99 16.99
N VAL A 202 -6.84 23.30 17.28
CA VAL A 202 -7.99 24.03 17.84
C VAL A 202 -8.68 24.70 16.66
N GLU A 203 -9.90 24.27 16.34
CA GLU A 203 -10.77 24.93 15.37
C GLU A 203 -12.06 25.33 16.08
N GLU A 204 -12.51 26.57 15.87
CA GLU A 204 -13.76 27.07 16.45
C GLU A 204 -14.96 26.35 15.82
N GLU A 205 -15.85 25.80 16.65
CA GLU A 205 -17.09 25.19 16.18
C GLU A 205 -17.95 26.21 15.42
N ALA A 206 -18.14 25.97 14.12
CA ALA A 206 -19.21 26.62 13.38
C ALA A 206 -20.55 26.08 13.92
N LYS A 207 -21.29 26.92 14.65
CA LYS A 207 -22.62 26.58 15.18
C LYS A 207 -23.52 26.05 14.04
N PRO A 208 -23.91 24.77 14.04
CA PRO A 208 -24.76 24.25 12.98
C PRO A 208 -26.16 24.83 13.13
N CYS A 209 -26.68 25.43 12.05
CA CYS A 209 -28.06 25.91 11.97
C CYS A 209 -29.09 24.77 11.86
N THR A 210 -28.65 23.50 11.79
CA THR A 210 -29.51 22.32 11.66
C THR A 210 -28.80 21.06 12.18
N PRO A 211 -29.48 20.16 12.92
CA PRO A 211 -28.86 18.94 13.41
C PRO A 211 -28.73 17.91 12.28
N PHE A 212 -27.51 17.76 11.75
CA PHE A 212 -27.19 16.67 10.83
C PHE A 212 -26.90 15.39 11.62
N ALA A 213 -27.53 14.28 11.21
CA ALA A 213 -27.34 12.97 11.86
C ALA A 213 -25.86 12.51 11.88
N ALA A 214 -25.06 12.94 10.89
CA ALA A 214 -23.62 12.68 10.84
C ALA A 214 -22.85 13.36 12.01
N ILE A 215 -23.27 14.56 12.41
CA ILE A 215 -22.67 15.31 13.52
C ILE A 215 -23.06 14.67 14.86
N THR A 216 -24.31 14.21 15.01
CA THR A 216 -24.79 13.58 16.26
C THR A 216 -24.24 12.16 16.49
N GLN A 217 -23.93 11.43 15.41
CA GLN A 217 -23.35 10.08 15.49
C GLN A 217 -21.83 10.05 15.69
N LYS A 218 -21.17 11.20 15.53
CA LYS A 218 -19.73 11.37 15.66
C LYS A 218 -19.19 10.98 17.05
N ASP A 219 -19.88 11.42 18.10
CA ASP A 219 -19.44 11.26 19.50
C ASP A 219 -20.06 10.04 20.20
N THR A 220 -21.08 9.42 19.58
CA THR A 220 -21.82 8.28 20.15
C THR A 220 -21.36 6.92 19.61
N ARG A 221 -20.41 6.89 18.66
CA ARG A 221 -19.86 5.65 18.11
C ARG A 221 -18.94 4.97 19.15
N LEU A 222 -19.45 3.91 19.78
CA LEU A 222 -18.72 3.04 20.71
C LEU A 222 -17.72 2.17 19.94
N ASP A 223 -16.58 2.77 19.59
CA ASP A 223 -15.52 2.18 18.77
C ASP A 223 -14.46 1.42 19.58
N ASP A 224 -14.90 0.60 20.53
CA ASP A 224 -13.97 -0.16 21.36
C ASP A 224 -13.22 -1.21 20.54
N ASN A 225 -11.90 -1.27 20.71
CA ASN A 225 -10.98 -2.19 20.03
C ASN A 225 -10.74 -1.93 18.54
N LEU A 226 -10.91 -0.70 18.05
CA LEU A 226 -10.50 -0.29 16.69
C LEU A 226 -9.12 0.40 16.70
N ARG A 227 -8.28 0.08 15.72
CA ARG A 227 -7.03 0.81 15.39
C ARG A 227 -7.35 2.06 14.57
N ALA A 228 -8.33 1.97 13.68
CA ALA A 228 -8.87 3.09 12.91
C ALA A 228 -10.37 2.88 12.70
N THR A 229 -11.14 3.95 12.78
CA THR A 229 -12.62 3.97 12.64
C THR A 229 -13.05 4.27 11.22
N GLY A 230 -12.14 4.79 10.41
CA GLY A 230 -12.36 5.13 9.02
C GLY A 230 -11.07 5.55 8.35
N ILE A 231 -11.20 6.10 7.15
CA ILE A 231 -10.08 6.62 6.38
C ILE A 231 -10.48 7.94 5.70
N GLY A 232 -9.59 8.93 5.76
CA GLY A 232 -9.68 10.18 5.02
C GLY A 232 -8.83 10.12 3.76
N GLY A 233 -9.30 10.73 2.68
CA GLY A 233 -8.62 10.74 1.39
C GLY A 233 -8.61 12.13 0.76
N CYS A 234 -7.46 12.53 0.23
CA CYS A 234 -7.28 13.72 -0.60
C CYS A 234 -6.91 13.31 -2.03
N SER A 235 -7.67 13.79 -3.01
CA SER A 235 -7.44 13.54 -4.42
C SER A 235 -7.59 14.80 -5.26
N CYS A 236 -6.98 14.81 -6.45
CA CYS A 236 -7.29 15.81 -7.45
C CYS A 236 -8.69 15.52 -8.03
N THR A 237 -9.62 16.47 -7.93
CA THR A 237 -11.00 16.26 -8.40
C THR A 237 -11.09 16.18 -9.93
N ARG A 238 -10.23 16.90 -10.65
CA ARG A 238 -10.24 16.91 -12.13
C ARG A 238 -9.82 15.60 -12.76
N HIS A 239 -8.88 14.88 -12.14
CA HIS A 239 -8.26 13.69 -12.74
C HIS A 239 -8.33 12.45 -11.84
N GLN A 240 -9.04 12.54 -10.71
CA GLN A 240 -9.25 11.46 -9.74
C GLN A 240 -7.94 10.78 -9.27
N CYS A 241 -6.85 11.54 -9.28
CA CYS A 241 -5.55 11.07 -8.86
C CYS A 241 -5.39 11.37 -7.37
N VAL A 242 -5.28 10.31 -6.57
CA VAL A 242 -4.94 10.38 -5.16
C VAL A 242 -3.65 11.17 -4.95
N ARG A 243 -3.63 12.08 -3.97
CA ARG A 243 -2.44 12.85 -3.63
C ARG A 243 -1.40 11.98 -2.90
N PRO A 244 -0.09 12.22 -3.12
CA PRO A 244 0.95 11.67 -2.24
C PRO A 244 0.63 12.02 -0.79
N LEU A 245 0.74 11.05 0.12
CA LEU A 245 0.38 11.20 1.53
C LEU A 245 -1.07 11.68 1.78
N GLY A 246 -1.95 11.61 0.78
CA GLY A 246 -3.33 12.10 0.86
C GLY A 246 -4.29 11.18 1.60
N TRP A 247 -3.90 9.95 1.93
CA TRP A 247 -4.72 9.04 2.73
C TRP A 247 -4.24 8.99 4.18
N VAL A 248 -5.19 9.01 5.10
CA VAL A 248 -4.93 9.01 6.54
C VAL A 248 -5.96 8.17 7.27
N ASP A 249 -5.53 7.49 8.34
CA ASP A 249 -6.44 6.75 9.22
C ASP A 249 -7.23 7.75 10.10
N LEU A 250 -8.49 7.43 10.37
CA LEU A 250 -9.32 8.21 11.31
C LEU A 250 -9.41 7.47 12.65
N VAL A 251 -9.35 8.22 13.77
CA VAL A 251 -9.37 7.64 15.13
C VAL A 251 -10.78 7.66 15.74
N LYS A 252 -11.61 8.64 15.38
CA LYS A 252 -13.00 8.82 15.81
C LYS A 252 -13.72 9.64 14.74
N GLY A 253 -14.90 9.19 14.28
CA GLY A 253 -15.85 9.92 13.42
C GLY A 253 -15.25 10.92 12.43
N GLU A 254 -16.00 11.96 12.06
CA GLU A 254 -15.36 13.22 11.65
C GLU A 254 -14.79 13.81 12.94
N ARG A 255 -13.48 13.88 13.14
CA ARG A 255 -12.96 14.79 14.17
C ARG A 255 -13.10 16.22 13.65
N SER A 256 -14.30 16.77 13.72
CA SER A 256 -14.43 18.21 13.98
C SER A 256 -14.04 18.41 15.45
N VAL A 257 -13.19 19.38 15.71
CA VAL A 257 -12.75 19.66 17.08
C VAL A 257 -13.87 20.45 17.75
N ALA A 258 -14.17 20.09 19.00
CA ALA A 258 -15.16 20.77 19.84
C ALA A 258 -14.55 21.99 20.54
#